data_AF-A0A358ATN3-F1
#
_entry.id   AF-A0A358ATN3-F1
#
_cell.length_a   1.000
_cell.length_b   1.000
_cell.length_c   1.000
_cell.angle_alpha   90.00
_cell.angle_beta   90.00
_cell.angle_gamma   90.00
#
_symmetry.space_group_name_H-M   'P 1'
#
loop_
_entity.id
_entity.type
_entity.pdbx_description
1 polymer ?
#
loop_
_entity_poly.entity_id
_entity_poly.type
_entity_poly.pdbx_seq_one_letter_code
_entity_poly.pdbx_strand_id
1 'polypeptide(L)'
;MSEKTPSKETIKRLREQYPVRTRVELVSMEDPYSKLRPGDRGTVSLVDDIGTIHVDWDSGSHLGIVYGVDSVKHLEKEIEYETGTAYWNHLAGKHGLAEADTICGKYFSFRSHSEQTEAEIQFCHELFAAMYENTAALADPAKLVYPYSFEKANERLETSYYHKSAERNGECAHAIDHIINASCYKTYHYNLELAAILTVQRYGFQRVNAVLARNLQAHEGDGRYSRLNKEWAQGISLTDEAFRYSYMNAHPILLEDFTKYVRALYDTVGAERFWLPGRTEAGINIKGYDITRSVWFDSQRGFAIGYDPGAPSPYVCWQFTAENGKRNFYWGTYCMDAGGAADSYIARTIVHMDGGDVREIPNPLAAAEMSEEQNYNQIDDAINNEKPSVMEQIREAREAPSAPRKEKQDRGKGGPEL
;
A
#
# COMPACT_ATOMS: atom_id res chain seq x y z
N MET A 1 45.15 -21.11 8.90
CA MET A 1 44.58 -19.83 8.42
C MET A 1 43.55 -19.38 9.43
N SER A 2 43.39 -18.06 9.65
CA SER A 2 42.55 -17.51 10.73
C SER A 2 41.07 -17.77 10.45
N GLU A 3 40.45 -18.70 11.18
CA GLU A 3 38.99 -18.91 11.17
C GLU A 3 38.32 -17.73 11.88
N LYS A 4 37.93 -16.73 11.08
CA LYS A 4 37.04 -15.67 11.55
C LYS A 4 35.64 -16.24 11.65
N THR A 5 35.17 -16.50 12.86
CA THR A 5 33.74 -16.72 13.12
C THR A 5 32.93 -15.56 12.50
N PRO A 6 31.85 -15.85 11.76
CA PRO A 6 31.00 -14.82 11.17
C PRO A 6 30.43 -13.87 12.24
N SER A 7 30.16 -12.61 11.88
CA SER A 7 29.53 -11.66 12.81
C SER A 7 28.11 -12.10 13.18
N LYS A 8 27.59 -11.66 14.33
CA LYS A 8 26.20 -11.93 14.73
C LYS A 8 25.18 -11.47 13.68
N GLU A 9 25.45 -10.35 13.01
CA GLU A 9 24.63 -9.84 11.90
C GLU A 9 24.68 -10.78 10.68
N THR A 10 25.84 -11.35 10.38
CA THR A 10 26.00 -12.34 9.31
C THR A 10 25.23 -13.62 9.62
N ILE A 11 25.31 -14.12 10.87
CA ILE A 11 24.55 -15.31 11.31
C ILE A 11 23.04 -15.04 11.24
N LYS A 12 22.60 -13.86 11.68
CA LYS A 12 21.20 -13.44 11.57
C LYS A 12 20.73 -13.46 10.11
N ARG A 13 21.53 -12.87 9.21
CA ARG A 13 21.26 -12.88 7.77
C ARG A 13 21.21 -14.31 7.20
N LEU A 14 22.11 -15.20 7.60
CA LEU A 14 22.09 -16.60 7.17
C LEU A 14 20.83 -17.34 7.62
N ARG A 15 20.37 -17.10 8.86
CA ARG A 15 19.10 -17.67 9.37
C ARG A 15 17.88 -17.15 8.63
N GLU A 16 17.90 -15.88 8.24
CA GLU A 16 16.84 -15.27 7.42
C GLU A 16 16.87 -15.79 5.97
N GLN A 17 18.06 -16.00 5.42
CA GLN A 17 18.26 -16.46 4.05
C GLN A 17 18.00 -17.96 3.87
N TYR A 18 18.33 -18.78 4.88
CA TYR A 18 18.19 -20.24 4.84
C TYR A 18 17.35 -20.75 6.03
N PRO A 19 16.05 -20.43 6.08
CA PRO A 19 15.17 -20.98 7.10
C PRO A 19 15.08 -22.51 7.00
N VAL A 20 14.70 -23.16 8.09
CA VAL A 20 14.45 -24.60 8.13
C VAL A 20 13.47 -25.00 7.01
N ARG A 21 13.75 -26.13 6.34
CA ARG A 21 13.09 -26.64 5.12
C ARG A 21 13.42 -25.93 3.81
N THR A 22 14.35 -24.99 3.81
CA THR A 22 14.86 -24.41 2.56
C THR A 22 15.49 -25.49 1.69
N ARG A 23 15.18 -25.48 0.38
CA ARG A 23 15.78 -26.40 -0.56
C ARG A 23 17.03 -25.78 -1.18
N VAL A 24 18.12 -26.54 -1.24
CA VAL A 24 19.43 -26.07 -1.70
C VAL A 24 20.07 -27.04 -2.67
N GLU A 25 20.92 -26.50 -3.54
CA GLU A 25 21.82 -27.25 -4.41
C GLU A 25 23.27 -26.88 -4.09
N LEU A 26 24.13 -27.89 -3.97
CA LEU A 26 25.55 -27.71 -3.72
C LEU A 26 26.21 -27.06 -4.93
N VAL A 27 26.93 -25.95 -4.70
CA VAL A 27 27.74 -25.27 -5.73
C VAL A 27 29.19 -25.71 -5.60
N SER A 28 29.75 -25.67 -4.40
CA SER A 28 31.12 -26.11 -4.12
C SER A 28 31.30 -26.45 -2.64
N MET A 29 32.24 -27.36 -2.36
CA MET A 29 32.59 -27.79 -1.01
C MET A 29 34.08 -28.12 -0.94
N GLU A 30 34.76 -27.67 0.10
CA GLU A 30 36.19 -27.94 0.32
C GLU A 30 36.37 -29.09 1.34
N ASP A 31 35.99 -30.31 0.94
CA ASP A 31 36.20 -31.53 1.73
C ASP A 31 36.66 -32.70 0.83
N PRO A 32 37.93 -33.14 0.95
CA PRO A 32 38.49 -34.22 0.11
C PRO A 32 37.92 -35.61 0.44
N TYR A 33 37.19 -35.77 1.54
CA TYR A 33 36.54 -37.02 1.94
C TYR A 33 35.03 -37.04 1.69
N SER A 34 34.46 -35.90 1.29
CA SER A 34 33.04 -35.80 0.99
C SER A 34 32.68 -36.58 -0.28
N LYS A 35 31.50 -37.19 -0.26
CA LYS A 35 30.88 -37.81 -1.44
C LYS A 35 29.94 -36.86 -2.18
N LEU A 36 29.71 -35.68 -1.62
CA LEU A 36 28.85 -34.67 -2.22
C LEU A 36 29.53 -34.05 -3.43
N ARG A 37 28.75 -33.79 -4.47
CA ARG A 37 29.19 -33.18 -5.72
C ARG A 37 28.39 -31.92 -6.01
N PRO A 38 28.99 -30.92 -6.70
CA PRO A 38 28.21 -29.82 -7.26
C PRO A 38 26.99 -30.35 -8.02
N GLY A 39 25.81 -29.81 -7.72
CA GLY A 39 24.52 -30.30 -8.23
C GLY A 39 23.73 -31.19 -7.26
N ASP A 40 24.36 -31.72 -6.22
CA ASP A 40 23.64 -32.48 -5.19
C ASP A 40 22.65 -31.58 -4.44
N ARG A 41 21.51 -32.14 -4.07
CA ARG A 41 20.39 -31.38 -3.51
C ARG A 41 20.11 -31.79 -2.07
N GLY A 42 19.70 -30.83 -1.27
CA GLY A 42 19.47 -31.03 0.15
C GLY A 42 18.45 -30.05 0.74
N THR A 43 18.00 -30.35 1.94
CA THR A 43 17.01 -29.57 2.67
C THR A 43 17.65 -29.04 3.94
N VAL A 44 17.62 -27.72 4.14
CA VAL A 44 18.18 -27.08 5.33
C VAL A 44 17.43 -27.53 6.56
N SER A 45 18.15 -28.05 7.55
CA SER A 45 17.58 -28.51 8.82
C SER A 45 17.72 -27.45 9.91
N LEU A 46 18.83 -26.71 9.96
CA LEU A 46 19.05 -25.56 10.84
C LEU A 46 20.27 -24.73 10.42
N VAL A 47 20.36 -23.49 10.90
CA VAL A 47 21.59 -22.69 10.87
C VAL A 47 22.02 -22.46 12.32
N ASP A 48 23.21 -22.94 12.67
CA ASP A 48 23.69 -22.94 14.06
C ASP A 48 24.17 -21.55 14.52
N ASP A 49 24.79 -21.49 15.70
CA ASP A 49 25.29 -20.26 16.32
C ASP A 49 26.68 -19.83 15.85
N ILE A 50 27.36 -20.65 15.05
CA ILE A 50 28.63 -20.33 14.41
C ILE A 50 28.48 -20.04 12.90
N GLY A 51 27.28 -20.19 12.35
CA GLY A 51 26.94 -19.84 10.97
C GLY A 51 27.04 -20.98 9.96
N THR A 52 27.13 -22.24 10.44
CA THR A 52 27.06 -23.41 9.56
C THR A 52 25.61 -23.69 9.20
N ILE A 53 25.34 -23.89 7.91
CA ILE A 53 24.02 -24.30 7.43
C ILE A 53 24.01 -25.83 7.41
N HIS A 54 23.24 -26.44 8.29
CA HIS A 54 23.06 -27.89 8.32
C HIS A 54 22.03 -28.28 7.26
N VAL A 55 22.37 -29.28 6.46
CA VAL A 55 21.57 -29.71 5.32
C VAL A 55 21.41 -31.22 5.37
N ASP A 56 20.16 -31.67 5.32
CA ASP A 56 19.81 -33.05 5.05
C ASP A 56 19.84 -33.27 3.54
N TRP A 57 20.96 -33.81 3.04
CA TRP A 57 21.15 -34.07 1.61
C TRP A 57 20.36 -35.30 1.18
N ASP A 58 19.79 -35.27 -0.02
CA ASP A 58 19.01 -36.38 -0.57
C ASP A 58 19.81 -37.68 -0.71
N SER A 59 21.13 -37.54 -0.85
CA SER A 59 22.08 -38.65 -0.87
C SER A 59 22.20 -39.37 0.48
N GLY A 60 21.58 -38.84 1.54
CA GLY A 60 21.69 -39.32 2.92
C GLY A 60 22.87 -38.73 3.69
N SER A 61 23.60 -37.77 3.11
CA SER A 61 24.62 -37.00 3.82
C SER A 61 23.97 -35.96 4.73
N HIS A 62 24.66 -35.61 5.83
CA HIS A 62 24.27 -34.53 6.74
C HIS A 62 25.39 -33.49 6.91
N LEU A 63 26.30 -33.41 5.93
CA LEU A 63 27.44 -32.51 6.00
C LEU A 63 26.98 -31.05 5.92
N GLY A 64 27.43 -30.23 6.87
CA GLY A 64 27.10 -28.81 6.94
C GLY A 64 27.87 -27.97 5.91
N ILE A 65 27.30 -26.81 5.57
CA ILE A 65 27.90 -25.81 4.69
C ILE A 65 28.54 -24.73 5.56
N VAL A 66 29.86 -24.62 5.49
CA VAL A 66 30.63 -23.65 6.25
C VAL A 66 30.65 -22.30 5.53
N TYR A 67 30.19 -21.26 6.22
CA TYR A 67 30.16 -19.91 5.65
C TYR A 67 31.55 -19.42 5.22
N GLY A 68 31.68 -19.00 3.96
CA GLY A 68 32.92 -18.46 3.40
C GLY A 68 33.92 -19.51 2.91
N VAL A 69 33.60 -20.80 3.07
CA VAL A 69 34.39 -21.94 2.57
C VAL A 69 33.58 -22.72 1.54
N ASP A 70 32.37 -23.13 1.93
CA ASP A 70 31.45 -23.87 1.07
C ASP A 70 30.42 -22.94 0.43
N SER A 71 29.75 -23.40 -0.62
CA SER A 71 28.72 -22.62 -1.31
C SER A 71 27.55 -23.49 -1.75
N VAL A 72 26.35 -22.98 -1.49
CA VAL A 72 25.08 -23.52 -1.96
C VAL A 72 24.27 -22.43 -2.64
N LYS A 73 23.41 -22.82 -3.57
CA LYS A 73 22.37 -21.95 -4.11
C LYS A 73 21.01 -22.41 -3.62
N HIS A 74 20.08 -21.47 -3.44
CA HIS A 74 18.67 -21.81 -3.24
C HIS A 74 18.17 -22.58 -4.46
N LEU A 75 17.51 -23.69 -4.19
CA LEU A 75 16.58 -24.26 -5.15
C LEU A 75 15.22 -23.71 -4.76
N GLU A 76 14.81 -22.64 -5.42
CA GLU A 76 13.38 -22.38 -5.48
C GLU A 76 12.72 -23.64 -6.05
N LYS A 77 11.49 -23.94 -5.61
CA LYS A 77 10.61 -24.59 -6.57
C LYS A 77 10.56 -23.62 -7.74
N GLU A 78 11.22 -23.97 -8.83
CA GLU A 78 11.01 -23.38 -10.14
C GLU A 78 9.51 -23.15 -10.25
N ILE A 79 9.13 -21.88 -10.43
CA ILE A 79 7.77 -21.39 -10.22
C ILE A 79 6.80 -22.40 -10.87
N GLU A 80 6.04 -23.15 -10.06
CA GLU A 80 5.09 -24.17 -10.55
C GLU A 80 3.92 -23.52 -11.34
N TYR A 81 3.99 -22.21 -11.57
CA TYR A 81 2.97 -21.36 -12.13
C TYR A 81 3.55 -20.53 -13.27
N GLU A 82 2.94 -20.61 -14.44
CA GLU A 82 3.35 -19.86 -15.62
C GLU A 82 3.07 -18.34 -15.48
N THR A 83 2.15 -17.94 -14.61
CA THR A 83 1.71 -16.54 -14.45
C THR A 83 1.63 -16.13 -12.98
N GLY A 84 1.87 -14.84 -12.72
CA GLY A 84 1.79 -14.28 -11.36
C GLY A 84 0.37 -14.37 -10.80
N THR A 85 -0.65 -14.22 -11.67
CA THR A 85 -2.06 -14.36 -11.30
C THR A 85 -2.41 -15.77 -10.83
N ALA A 86 -1.91 -16.81 -11.50
CA ALA A 86 -2.14 -18.19 -11.07
C ALA A 86 -1.51 -18.47 -9.69
N TYR A 87 -0.31 -17.95 -9.47
CA TYR A 87 0.36 -18.04 -8.18
C TYR A 87 -0.44 -17.34 -7.07
N TRP A 88 -0.91 -16.12 -7.32
CA TRP A 88 -1.78 -15.38 -6.39
C TRP A 88 -3.03 -16.19 -6.01
N ASN A 89 -3.79 -16.65 -7.01
CA ASN A 89 -5.04 -17.36 -6.79
C ASN A 89 -4.83 -18.64 -5.97
N HIS A 90 -3.73 -19.36 -6.20
CA HIS A 90 -3.36 -20.51 -5.38
C HIS A 90 -3.11 -20.11 -3.91
N LEU A 91 -2.26 -19.09 -3.69
CA LEU A 91 -1.94 -18.62 -2.33
C LEU A 91 -3.19 -18.13 -1.60
N ALA A 92 -3.99 -17.28 -2.25
CA ALA A 92 -5.22 -16.74 -1.70
C ALA A 92 -6.22 -17.85 -1.34
N GLY A 93 -6.41 -18.83 -2.22
CA GLY A 93 -7.30 -19.96 -1.96
C GLY A 93 -6.81 -20.89 -0.83
N LYS A 94 -5.49 -21.06 -0.69
CA LYS A 94 -4.89 -21.96 0.30
C LYS A 94 -4.72 -21.33 1.68
N HIS A 95 -4.37 -20.05 1.73
CA HIS A 95 -3.93 -19.37 2.96
C HIS A 95 -4.83 -18.19 3.36
N GLY A 96 -5.75 -17.75 2.49
CA GLY A 96 -6.50 -16.52 2.66
C GLY A 96 -5.71 -15.28 2.24
N LEU A 97 -6.41 -14.16 2.02
CA LEU A 97 -5.83 -12.96 1.41
C LEU A 97 -4.69 -12.34 2.23
N ALA A 98 -4.83 -12.28 3.56
CA ALA A 98 -3.85 -11.62 4.43
C ALA A 98 -2.49 -12.36 4.47
N GLU A 99 -2.52 -13.69 4.59
CA GLU A 99 -1.30 -14.50 4.58
C GLU A 99 -0.70 -14.54 3.17
N ALA A 100 -1.55 -14.62 2.13
CA ALA A 100 -1.10 -14.54 0.73
C ALA A 100 -0.37 -13.21 0.43
N ASP A 101 -0.93 -12.07 0.83
CA ASP A 101 -0.29 -10.75 0.72
C ASP A 101 1.08 -10.71 1.41
N THR A 102 1.18 -11.31 2.61
CA THR A 102 2.45 -11.43 3.34
C THR A 102 3.49 -12.27 2.58
N ILE A 103 3.06 -13.40 1.99
CA ILE A 103 3.93 -14.26 1.18
C ILE A 103 4.41 -13.52 -0.08
N CYS A 104 3.51 -12.81 -0.77
CA CYS A 104 3.84 -12.00 -1.95
C CYS A 104 4.84 -10.89 -1.60
N GLY A 105 4.65 -10.19 -0.48
CA GLY A 105 5.60 -9.17 0.00
C GLY A 105 7.00 -9.73 0.24
N LYS A 106 7.12 -10.94 0.80
CA LYS A 106 8.41 -11.64 0.95
C LYS A 106 9.01 -12.03 -0.40
N TYR A 107 8.17 -12.49 -1.33
CA TYR A 107 8.59 -12.83 -2.70
C TYR A 107 9.16 -11.60 -3.42
N PHE A 108 8.42 -10.49 -3.50
CA PHE A 108 8.93 -9.25 -4.12
C PHE A 108 10.22 -8.76 -3.47
N SER A 109 10.29 -8.83 -2.14
CA SER A 109 11.50 -8.47 -1.40
C SER A 109 12.67 -9.37 -1.75
N PHE A 110 12.49 -10.65 -2.00
CA PHE A 110 13.60 -11.52 -2.41
C PHE A 110 14.06 -11.15 -3.83
N ARG A 111 13.13 -11.05 -4.77
CA ARG A 111 13.40 -10.79 -6.19
C ARG A 111 14.02 -9.42 -6.46
N SER A 112 13.74 -8.41 -5.65
CA SER A 112 14.26 -7.06 -5.86
C SER A 112 15.79 -6.95 -5.75
N HIS A 113 16.46 -7.90 -5.08
CA HIS A 113 17.92 -7.84 -4.81
C HIS A 113 18.76 -8.65 -5.82
N SER A 114 18.13 -9.25 -6.83
CA SER A 114 18.80 -10.12 -7.81
C SER A 114 18.55 -9.64 -9.23
N GLU A 115 19.45 -9.94 -10.16
CA GLU A 115 19.20 -9.72 -11.59
C GLU A 115 17.93 -10.47 -12.03
N GLN A 116 17.06 -9.82 -12.80
CA GLN A 116 15.78 -10.38 -13.26
C GLN A 116 15.70 -10.38 -14.78
N THR A 117 15.10 -11.42 -15.32
CA THR A 117 14.67 -11.49 -16.73
C THR A 117 13.35 -10.74 -16.93
N GLU A 118 13.06 -10.38 -18.18
CA GLU A 118 11.79 -9.72 -18.54
C GLU A 118 10.57 -10.56 -18.14
N ALA A 119 10.64 -11.90 -18.28
CA ALA A 119 9.57 -12.80 -17.89
C ALA A 119 9.31 -12.79 -16.37
N GLU A 120 10.36 -12.68 -15.56
CA GLU A 120 10.24 -12.63 -14.10
C GLU A 120 9.70 -11.29 -13.62
N ILE A 121 10.08 -10.20 -14.28
CA ILE A 121 9.47 -8.88 -14.05
C ILE A 121 7.98 -8.95 -14.38
N GLN A 122 7.63 -9.44 -15.57
CA GLN A 122 6.24 -9.60 -16.01
C GLN A 122 5.41 -10.45 -15.01
N PHE A 123 5.97 -11.56 -14.53
CA PHE A 123 5.35 -12.38 -13.48
C PHE A 123 5.07 -11.56 -12.21
N CYS A 124 6.01 -10.73 -11.77
CA CYS A 124 5.82 -9.88 -10.59
C CYS A 124 4.72 -8.83 -10.80
N HIS A 125 4.59 -8.27 -12.00
CA HIS A 125 3.51 -7.35 -12.33
C HIS A 125 2.14 -8.04 -12.28
N GLU A 126 2.01 -9.22 -12.88
CA GLU A 126 0.77 -10.00 -12.84
C GLU A 126 0.39 -10.42 -11.42
N LEU A 127 1.39 -10.82 -10.62
CA LEU A 127 1.22 -11.16 -9.21
C LEU A 127 0.73 -9.94 -8.42
N PHE A 128 1.37 -8.79 -8.61
CA PHE A 128 0.98 -7.55 -7.92
C PHE A 128 -0.41 -7.09 -8.35
N ALA A 129 -0.74 -7.12 -9.63
CA ALA A 129 -2.04 -6.69 -10.13
C ALA A 129 -3.18 -7.54 -9.56
N ALA A 130 -3.04 -8.87 -9.58
CA ALA A 130 -4.05 -9.78 -9.02
C ALA A 130 -4.19 -9.61 -7.49
N MET A 131 -3.06 -9.49 -6.78
CA MET A 131 -3.03 -9.19 -5.35
C MET A 131 -3.73 -7.86 -5.04
N TYR A 132 -3.40 -6.81 -5.78
CA TYR A 132 -3.92 -5.47 -5.58
C TYR A 132 -5.43 -5.43 -5.82
N GLU A 133 -5.93 -6.00 -6.92
CA GLU A 133 -7.37 -6.04 -7.21
C GLU A 133 -8.18 -6.71 -6.08
N ASN A 134 -7.61 -7.73 -5.42
CA ASN A 134 -8.28 -8.45 -4.34
C ASN A 134 -8.17 -7.77 -2.97
N THR A 135 -7.21 -6.86 -2.78
CA THR A 135 -6.88 -6.30 -1.46
C THR A 135 -7.00 -4.78 -1.38
N ALA A 136 -6.96 -4.05 -2.50
CA ALA A 136 -6.87 -2.59 -2.54
C ALA A 136 -8.07 -1.88 -1.93
N ALA A 137 -9.25 -2.50 -2.04
CA ALA A 137 -10.48 -1.97 -1.50
C ALA A 137 -10.63 -2.21 0.02
N LEU A 138 -9.79 -3.07 0.62
CA LEU A 138 -9.83 -3.35 2.05
C LEU A 138 -9.20 -2.19 2.83
N ALA A 139 -9.90 -1.76 3.88
CA ALA A 139 -9.43 -0.75 4.80
C ALA A 139 -8.18 -1.24 5.55
N ASP A 140 -7.09 -0.50 5.40
CA ASP A 140 -5.85 -0.71 6.15
C ASP A 140 -5.30 0.65 6.60
N PRO A 141 -5.44 1.01 7.89
CA PRO A 141 -4.91 2.27 8.43
C PRO A 141 -3.41 2.46 8.19
N ALA A 142 -2.64 1.37 8.08
CA ALA A 142 -1.21 1.45 7.79
C ALA A 142 -0.93 1.95 6.36
N LYS A 143 -1.89 1.81 5.44
CA LYS A 143 -1.81 2.27 4.04
C LYS A 143 -2.48 3.63 3.77
N LEU A 144 -3.35 4.09 4.68
CA LEU A 144 -4.09 5.37 4.54
C LEU A 144 -3.36 6.58 5.16
N VAL A 145 -3.51 7.76 4.56
CA VAL A 145 -2.98 9.01 5.12
C VAL A 145 -4.07 9.76 5.86
N TYR A 146 -3.82 10.12 7.13
CA TYR A 146 -4.72 10.99 7.87
C TYR A 146 -4.82 12.37 7.17
N PRO A 147 -6.02 12.80 6.73
CA PRO A 147 -6.14 13.86 5.71
C PRO A 147 -6.15 15.28 6.28
N TYR A 148 -6.31 15.45 7.60
CA TYR A 148 -6.49 16.76 8.20
C TYR A 148 -5.19 17.35 8.76
N SER A 149 -5.15 18.68 8.85
CA SER A 149 -4.07 19.41 9.55
C SER A 149 -4.05 19.08 11.04
N PHE A 150 -2.94 19.40 11.71
CA PHE A 150 -2.84 19.24 13.17
C PHE A 150 -3.90 20.05 13.92
N GLU A 151 -4.14 21.30 13.51
CA GLU A 151 -5.19 22.15 14.08
C GLU A 151 -6.56 21.48 14.00
N LYS A 152 -6.90 20.93 12.83
CA LYS A 152 -8.17 20.25 12.62
C LYS A 152 -8.26 18.92 13.39
N ALA A 153 -7.16 18.18 13.50
CA ALA A 153 -7.09 17.00 14.35
C ALA A 153 -7.32 17.36 15.82
N ASN A 154 -6.76 18.48 16.29
CA ASN A 154 -6.96 18.97 17.65
C ASN A 154 -8.41 19.37 17.93
N GLU A 155 -9.06 20.09 17.01
CA GLU A 155 -10.51 20.39 17.10
C GLU A 155 -11.37 19.13 17.24
N ARG A 156 -10.95 18.05 16.58
CA ARG A 156 -11.66 16.77 16.52
C ARG A 156 -11.28 15.81 17.65
N LEU A 157 -10.33 16.17 18.50
CA LEU A 157 -9.73 15.29 19.51
C LEU A 157 -9.08 14.03 18.90
N GLU A 158 -8.53 14.17 17.69
CA GLU A 158 -7.95 13.11 16.86
C GLU A 158 -6.41 13.23 16.73
N THR A 159 -5.73 13.97 17.61
CA THR A 159 -4.29 14.24 17.52
C THR A 159 -3.41 12.99 17.61
N SER A 160 -3.83 11.97 18.37
CA SER A 160 -3.11 10.69 18.43
C SER A 160 -3.05 9.99 17.06
N TYR A 161 -4.16 9.97 16.32
CA TYR A 161 -4.24 9.36 14.99
C TYR A 161 -3.42 10.15 13.96
N TYR A 162 -3.46 11.49 14.06
CA TYR A 162 -2.59 12.36 13.27
C TYR A 162 -1.11 12.01 13.48
N HIS A 163 -0.65 11.90 14.73
CA HIS A 163 0.75 11.59 15.03
C HIS A 163 1.15 10.18 14.58
N LYS A 164 0.30 9.17 14.81
CA LYS A 164 0.53 7.79 14.31
C LYS A 164 0.65 7.76 12.78
N SER A 165 -0.23 8.47 12.07
CA SER A 165 -0.15 8.55 10.61
C SER A 165 1.11 9.30 10.15
N ALA A 166 1.52 10.37 10.84
CA ALA A 166 2.73 11.12 10.52
C ALA A 166 4.01 10.29 10.76
N GLU A 167 4.06 9.51 11.84
CA GLU A 167 5.12 8.53 12.09
C GLU A 167 5.19 7.51 10.94
N ARG A 168 4.04 6.96 10.56
CA ARG A 168 3.96 6.01 9.44
C ARG A 168 4.38 6.61 8.09
N ASN A 169 4.15 7.90 7.87
CA ASN A 169 4.69 8.62 6.71
C ASN A 169 6.23 8.65 6.73
N GLY A 170 6.84 8.92 7.89
CA GLY A 170 8.29 8.85 8.10
C GLY A 170 8.85 7.44 7.84
N GLU A 171 8.20 6.41 8.39
CA GLU A 171 8.57 5.01 8.12
C GLU A 171 8.51 4.67 6.64
N CYS A 172 7.49 5.14 5.92
CA CYS A 172 7.36 4.95 4.48
C CYS A 172 8.52 5.62 3.72
N ALA A 173 8.92 6.86 4.09
CA ALA A 173 10.05 7.55 3.46
C ALA A 173 11.37 6.79 3.67
N HIS A 174 11.63 6.34 4.91
CA HIS A 174 12.81 5.53 5.22
C HIS A 174 12.79 4.18 4.52
N ALA A 175 11.62 3.56 4.39
CA ALA A 175 11.47 2.31 3.67
C ALA A 175 11.76 2.48 2.17
N ILE A 176 11.31 3.57 1.55
CA ILE A 176 11.65 3.88 0.14
C ILE A 176 13.16 4.01 -0.02
N ASP A 177 13.84 4.80 0.83
CA ASP A 177 15.30 4.93 0.81
C ASP A 177 16.00 3.56 0.91
N HIS A 178 15.58 2.75 1.88
CA HIS A 178 16.15 1.44 2.11
C HIS A 178 15.91 0.49 0.93
N ILE A 179 14.68 0.42 0.43
CA ILE A 179 14.26 -0.49 -0.65
C ILE A 179 14.95 -0.11 -1.98
N ILE A 180 15.05 1.19 -2.31
CA ILE A 180 15.81 1.65 -3.47
C ILE A 180 17.27 1.19 -3.36
N ASN A 181 17.93 1.44 -2.23
CA ASN A 181 19.33 1.03 -2.04
C ASN A 181 19.50 -0.49 -2.12
N ALA A 182 18.60 -1.25 -1.49
CA ALA A 182 18.67 -2.69 -1.44
C ALA A 182 18.35 -3.34 -2.80
N SER A 183 17.63 -2.65 -3.69
CA SER A 183 17.37 -3.12 -5.06
C SER A 183 18.61 -3.10 -5.99
N CYS A 184 19.75 -2.60 -5.51
CA CYS A 184 21.02 -2.60 -6.22
C CYS A 184 21.62 -4.01 -6.28
N TYR A 185 21.44 -4.74 -7.38
CA TYR A 185 21.94 -6.10 -7.54
C TYR A 185 23.34 -6.16 -8.18
N LYS A 186 23.76 -5.07 -8.82
CA LYS A 186 25.10 -4.90 -9.40
C LYS A 186 25.44 -3.41 -9.40
N THR A 187 26.73 -3.07 -9.46
CA THR A 187 27.21 -1.68 -9.51
C THR A 187 26.39 -0.82 -10.48
N TYR A 188 25.66 0.15 -9.94
CA TYR A 188 24.76 1.07 -10.66
C TYR A 188 23.56 0.43 -11.38
N HIS A 189 23.19 -0.81 -11.07
CA HIS A 189 22.02 -1.49 -11.62
C HIS A 189 21.01 -1.78 -10.52
N TYR A 190 19.80 -1.24 -10.66
CA TYR A 190 18.76 -1.25 -9.65
C TYR A 190 17.47 -1.82 -10.22
N ASN A 191 16.78 -2.67 -9.45
CA ASN A 191 15.42 -3.12 -9.77
C ASN A 191 14.37 -2.13 -9.22
N LEU A 192 14.40 -0.88 -9.71
CA LEU A 192 13.51 0.18 -9.20
C LEU A 192 12.02 -0.12 -9.42
N GLU A 193 11.69 -0.90 -10.44
CA GLU A 193 10.32 -1.33 -10.71
C GLU A 193 9.80 -2.31 -9.65
N LEU A 194 10.58 -3.35 -9.30
CA LEU A 194 10.22 -4.25 -8.19
C LEU A 194 10.28 -3.55 -6.83
N ALA A 195 11.20 -2.59 -6.66
CA ALA A 195 11.24 -1.71 -5.49
C ALA A 195 9.93 -0.93 -5.34
N ALA A 196 9.37 -0.41 -6.44
CA ALA A 196 8.09 0.29 -6.44
C ALA A 196 6.94 -0.65 -6.05
N ILE A 197 6.86 -1.85 -6.65
CA ILE A 197 5.88 -2.89 -6.29
C ILE A 197 5.94 -3.21 -4.80
N LEU A 198 7.13 -3.50 -4.26
CA LEU A 198 7.33 -3.84 -2.85
C LEU A 198 6.89 -2.71 -1.92
N THR A 199 7.23 -1.47 -2.28
CA THR A 199 6.88 -0.30 -1.46
C THR A 199 5.38 -0.08 -1.43
N VAL A 200 4.72 -0.13 -2.59
CA VAL A 200 3.26 0.04 -2.70
C VAL A 200 2.52 -1.11 -2.03
N GLN A 201 3.00 -2.35 -2.14
CA GLN A 201 2.42 -3.49 -1.42
C GLN A 201 2.38 -3.23 0.09
N ARG A 202 3.47 -2.71 0.67
CA ARG A 202 3.61 -2.45 2.10
C ARG A 202 2.88 -1.22 2.62
N TYR A 203 2.87 -0.13 1.85
CA TYR A 203 2.41 1.18 2.32
C TYR A 203 1.21 1.74 1.55
N GLY A 204 0.78 1.09 0.48
CA GLY A 204 -0.33 1.53 -0.36
C GLY A 204 -0.01 2.77 -1.20
N PHE A 205 -0.74 2.93 -2.31
CA PHE A 205 -0.52 4.07 -3.20
C PHE A 205 -0.78 5.41 -2.52
N GLN A 206 -1.81 5.52 -1.67
CA GLN A 206 -2.14 6.77 -1.01
C GLN A 206 -0.94 7.34 -0.22
N ARG A 207 -0.30 6.51 0.61
CA ARG A 207 0.84 6.95 1.40
C ARG A 207 2.11 7.12 0.57
N VAL A 208 2.41 6.17 -0.31
CA VAL A 208 3.61 6.24 -1.16
C VAL A 208 3.57 7.49 -2.04
N ASN A 209 2.44 7.75 -2.71
CA ASN A 209 2.28 8.95 -3.55
C ASN A 209 2.42 10.23 -2.73
N ALA A 210 1.85 10.29 -1.52
CA ALA A 210 1.96 11.46 -0.67
C ALA A 210 3.41 11.74 -0.20
N VAL A 211 4.15 10.69 0.17
CA VAL A 211 5.57 10.80 0.56
C VAL A 211 6.45 11.23 -0.61
N LEU A 212 6.25 10.62 -1.79
CA LEU A 212 6.97 11.01 -3.00
C LEU A 212 6.66 12.46 -3.39
N ALA A 213 5.38 12.82 -3.46
CA ALA A 213 4.94 14.17 -3.80
C ALA A 213 5.52 15.21 -2.85
N ARG A 214 5.51 14.95 -1.53
CA ARG A 214 6.12 15.85 -0.54
C ARG A 214 7.59 16.14 -0.87
N ASN A 215 8.37 15.12 -1.18
CA ASN A 215 9.79 15.27 -1.43
C ASN A 215 10.05 15.99 -2.76
N LEU A 216 9.26 15.73 -3.80
CA LEU A 216 9.36 16.44 -5.08
C LEU A 216 8.94 17.91 -4.94
N GLN A 217 7.88 18.22 -4.19
CA GLN A 217 7.46 19.59 -3.87
C GLN A 217 8.56 20.37 -3.13
N ALA A 218 9.24 19.72 -2.17
CA ALA A 218 10.37 20.32 -1.45
C ALA A 218 11.61 20.59 -2.33
N HIS A 219 11.68 19.97 -3.51
CA HIS A 219 12.79 20.08 -4.45
C HIS A 219 12.34 20.59 -5.84
N GLU A 220 11.32 21.45 -5.89
CA GLU A 220 10.77 21.97 -7.15
C GLU A 220 11.84 22.63 -8.05
N GLY A 221 12.85 23.28 -7.45
CA GLY A 221 13.97 23.90 -8.16
C GLY A 221 15.04 22.94 -8.68
N ASP A 222 15.03 21.66 -8.32
CA ASP A 222 16.06 20.69 -8.72
C ASP A 222 15.85 20.27 -10.18
N GLY A 223 16.82 20.57 -11.04
CA GLY A 223 16.76 20.29 -12.48
C GLY A 223 16.82 18.81 -12.85
N ARG A 224 17.08 17.90 -11.90
CA ARG A 224 17.14 16.46 -12.13
C ARG A 224 15.77 15.80 -12.20
N TYR A 225 14.76 16.39 -11.57
CA TYR A 225 13.39 15.89 -11.66
C TYR A 225 12.70 16.38 -12.94
N SER A 226 11.99 15.49 -13.62
CA SER A 226 11.28 15.86 -14.84
C SER A 226 10.10 16.79 -14.56
N ARG A 227 9.71 17.58 -15.56
CA ARG A 227 8.51 18.43 -15.49
C ARG A 227 7.26 17.62 -15.15
N LEU A 228 7.13 16.42 -15.73
CA LEU A 228 5.99 15.53 -15.49
C LEU A 228 5.88 15.10 -14.02
N ASN A 229 7.00 14.73 -13.39
CA ASN A 229 7.01 14.35 -11.97
C ASN A 229 6.72 15.55 -11.07
N LYS A 230 7.25 16.74 -11.40
CA LYS A 230 6.95 17.97 -10.66
C LYS A 230 5.47 18.35 -10.75
N GLU A 231 4.90 18.37 -11.95
CA GLU A 231 3.48 18.69 -12.16
C GLU A 231 2.56 17.69 -11.43
N TRP A 232 2.87 16.40 -11.53
CA TRP A 232 2.15 15.36 -10.78
C TRP A 232 2.23 15.59 -9.27
N ALA A 233 3.42 15.87 -8.73
CA ALA A 233 3.61 16.12 -7.31
C ALA A 233 2.84 17.37 -6.84
N GLN A 234 2.82 18.45 -7.63
CA GLN A 234 2.08 19.67 -7.31
C GLN A 234 0.56 19.47 -7.32
N GLY A 235 0.04 18.50 -8.09
CA GLY A 235 -1.37 18.12 -8.09
C GLY A 235 -1.83 17.43 -6.79
N ILE A 236 -0.92 17.02 -5.92
CA ILE A 236 -1.25 16.33 -4.66
C ILE A 236 -1.25 17.33 -3.51
N SER A 237 -2.45 17.66 -3.02
CA SER A 237 -2.63 18.51 -1.83
C SER A 237 -2.20 17.77 -0.56
N LEU A 238 -1.20 18.32 0.14
CA LEU A 238 -0.64 17.76 1.37
C LEU A 238 -0.75 18.74 2.54
N THR A 239 -0.87 18.20 3.75
CA THR A 239 -0.73 18.96 4.98
C THR A 239 0.74 18.91 5.43
N ASP A 240 1.50 19.98 5.15
CA ASP A 240 2.96 20.01 5.33
C ASP A 240 3.48 19.50 6.69
N GLU A 241 2.76 19.79 7.78
CA GLU A 241 3.16 19.34 9.12
C GLU A 241 3.09 17.82 9.30
N ALA A 242 2.22 17.12 8.57
CA ALA A 242 2.05 15.66 8.67
C ALA A 242 3.20 14.88 8.02
N PHE A 243 4.03 15.57 7.25
CA PHE A 243 5.18 15.00 6.53
C PHE A 243 6.51 15.62 6.96
N ARG A 244 6.54 16.32 8.10
CA ARG A 244 7.74 16.98 8.65
C ARG A 244 8.94 16.05 8.79
N TYR A 245 8.73 14.76 8.99
CA TYR A 245 9.78 13.76 9.18
C TYR A 245 9.92 12.79 8.00
N SER A 246 9.25 13.06 6.88
CA SER A 246 9.16 12.14 5.73
C SER A 246 10.15 12.51 4.62
N TYR A 247 11.37 12.95 4.97
CA TYR A 247 12.40 13.28 3.99
C TYR A 247 13.16 12.04 3.53
N MET A 248 13.41 11.95 2.23
CA MET A 248 14.19 10.88 1.60
C MET A 248 15.63 11.34 1.33
N ASN A 249 16.56 10.41 1.42
CA ASN A 249 18.00 10.61 1.18
C ASN A 249 18.47 9.93 -0.11
N ALA A 250 17.61 9.17 -0.79
CA ALA A 250 17.88 8.58 -2.09
C ALA A 250 18.38 9.63 -3.09
N HIS A 251 19.34 9.24 -3.93
CA HIS A 251 19.88 10.12 -4.95
C HIS A 251 18.76 10.58 -5.90
N PRO A 252 18.66 11.87 -6.28
CA PRO A 252 17.54 12.40 -7.06
C PRO A 252 17.26 11.68 -8.39
N ILE A 253 18.28 11.17 -9.08
CA ILE A 253 18.09 10.37 -10.30
C ILE A 253 17.36 9.05 -10.01
N LEU A 254 17.70 8.36 -8.91
CA LEU A 254 17.02 7.13 -8.53
C LEU A 254 15.59 7.42 -8.09
N LEU A 255 15.39 8.54 -7.37
CA LEU A 255 14.06 8.93 -6.93
C LEU A 255 13.15 9.36 -8.10
N GLU A 256 13.70 10.02 -9.11
CA GLU A 256 13.01 10.35 -10.37
C GLU A 256 12.48 9.08 -11.06
N ASP A 257 13.36 8.11 -11.30
CA ASP A 257 12.99 6.86 -11.97
C ASP A 257 12.04 6.01 -11.10
N PHE A 258 12.29 5.91 -9.79
CA PHE A 258 11.39 5.22 -8.87
C PHE A 258 9.98 5.83 -8.90
N THR A 259 9.88 7.17 -8.87
CA THR A 259 8.59 7.88 -8.95
C THR A 259 7.88 7.58 -10.27
N LYS A 260 8.62 7.50 -11.38
CA LYS A 260 8.06 7.09 -12.67
C LYS A 260 7.47 5.67 -12.62
N TYR A 261 8.16 4.70 -12.03
CA TYR A 261 7.65 3.34 -11.88
C TYR A 261 6.41 3.28 -10.98
N VAL A 262 6.39 4.00 -9.85
CA VAL A 262 5.21 4.07 -8.97
C VAL A 262 3.99 4.64 -9.72
N ARG A 263 4.18 5.71 -10.49
CA ARG A 263 3.11 6.31 -11.29
C ARG A 263 2.61 5.36 -12.40
N ALA A 264 3.53 4.72 -13.12
CA ALA A 264 3.17 3.73 -14.14
C ALA A 264 2.39 2.55 -13.52
N LEU A 265 2.80 2.09 -12.34
CA LEU A 265 2.10 1.05 -11.60
C LEU A 265 0.68 1.50 -11.21
N TYR A 266 0.53 2.72 -10.69
CA TYR A 266 -0.75 3.32 -10.32
C TYR A 266 -1.75 3.29 -11.50
N ASP A 267 -1.30 3.74 -12.67
CA ASP A 267 -2.11 3.77 -13.89
C ASP A 267 -2.44 2.34 -14.37
N THR A 268 -1.46 1.42 -14.34
CA THR A 268 -1.62 0.06 -14.85
C THR A 268 -2.66 -0.74 -14.08
N VAL A 269 -2.71 -0.61 -12.75
CA VAL A 269 -3.71 -1.32 -11.93
C VAL A 269 -5.02 -0.54 -11.80
N GLY A 270 -5.11 0.68 -12.36
CA GLY A 270 -6.22 1.61 -12.17
C GLY A 270 -6.52 1.87 -10.70
N ALA A 271 -5.47 2.25 -9.95
CA ALA A 271 -5.51 2.45 -8.50
C ALA A 271 -6.50 3.55 -8.06
N GLU A 272 -6.89 4.46 -8.96
CA GLU A 272 -7.89 5.49 -8.69
C GLU A 272 -9.24 4.91 -8.24
N ARG A 273 -9.61 3.71 -8.71
CA ARG A 273 -10.85 3.03 -8.33
C ARG A 273 -10.88 2.62 -6.85
N PHE A 274 -9.70 2.50 -6.24
CA PHE A 274 -9.47 1.99 -4.89
C PHE A 274 -8.88 3.05 -3.95
N TRP A 275 -8.92 4.33 -4.34
CA TRP A 275 -8.39 5.41 -3.50
C TRP A 275 -9.11 5.52 -2.14
N LEU A 276 -10.39 5.11 -2.07
CA LEU A 276 -11.13 4.98 -0.83
C LEU A 276 -11.33 3.51 -0.46
N PRO A 277 -11.28 3.17 0.84
CA PRO A 277 -11.63 1.83 1.30
C PRO A 277 -13.11 1.51 1.08
N GLY A 278 -13.49 0.26 1.33
CA GLY A 278 -14.85 -0.22 1.14
C GLY A 278 -15.22 -0.47 -0.32
N ARG A 279 -16.50 -0.48 -0.64
CA ARG A 279 -17.03 -0.80 -1.98
C ARG A 279 -18.02 0.27 -2.44
N THR A 280 -18.12 0.44 -3.76
CA THR A 280 -19.18 1.24 -4.37
C THR A 280 -20.54 0.62 -4.07
N GLU A 281 -21.53 1.46 -3.80
CA GLU A 281 -22.92 1.06 -3.64
C GLU A 281 -23.79 1.85 -4.62
N ALA A 282 -24.88 1.24 -5.05
CA ALA A 282 -25.91 1.86 -5.89
C ALA A 282 -27.29 1.50 -5.35
N GLY A 283 -28.30 2.31 -5.66
CA GLY A 283 -29.69 1.99 -5.38
C GLY A 283 -30.21 2.33 -3.97
N ILE A 284 -29.38 2.83 -3.05
CA ILE A 284 -29.84 3.27 -1.72
C ILE A 284 -29.91 4.79 -1.63
N ASN A 285 -31.11 5.34 -1.44
CA ASN A 285 -31.32 6.76 -1.15
C ASN A 285 -31.64 6.98 0.33
N ILE A 286 -30.85 7.83 0.99
CA ILE A 286 -31.03 8.20 2.40
C ILE A 286 -31.19 9.70 2.49
N LYS A 287 -32.37 10.17 2.89
CA LYS A 287 -32.67 11.59 3.12
C LYS A 287 -32.36 12.48 1.90
N GLY A 288 -32.58 11.98 0.68
CA GLY A 288 -32.29 12.69 -0.57
C GLY A 288 -30.91 12.41 -1.16
N TYR A 289 -29.98 11.86 -0.37
CA TYR A 289 -28.63 11.52 -0.84
C TYR A 289 -28.57 10.06 -1.29
N ASP A 290 -28.05 9.86 -2.49
CA ASP A 290 -27.71 8.52 -2.97
C ASP A 290 -26.41 8.05 -2.32
N ILE A 291 -26.45 6.89 -1.68
CA ILE A 291 -25.25 6.24 -1.16
C ILE A 291 -24.45 5.69 -2.33
N THR A 292 -23.20 6.14 -2.44
CA THR A 292 -22.31 5.85 -3.58
C THR A 292 -21.16 4.92 -3.19
N ARG A 293 -20.82 4.86 -1.91
CA ARG A 293 -19.75 4.02 -1.35
C ARG A 293 -19.98 3.78 0.12
N SER A 294 -19.61 2.60 0.59
CA SER A 294 -19.60 2.29 2.02
C SER A 294 -18.45 1.36 2.40
N VAL A 295 -18.07 1.41 3.67
CA VAL A 295 -17.15 0.47 4.31
C VAL A 295 -17.84 -0.11 5.53
N TRP A 296 -17.72 -1.42 5.71
CA TRP A 296 -18.42 -2.20 6.72
C TRP A 296 -17.42 -2.88 7.64
N PHE A 297 -17.73 -2.91 8.94
CA PHE A 297 -16.88 -3.56 9.93
C PHE A 297 -17.65 -4.62 10.71
N ASP A 298 -16.93 -5.64 11.18
CA ASP A 298 -17.44 -6.71 12.05
C ASP A 298 -18.07 -6.21 13.37
N SER A 299 -17.78 -4.97 13.77
CA SER A 299 -18.43 -4.27 14.87
C SER A 299 -19.89 -3.83 14.59
N GLN A 300 -20.52 -4.29 13.51
CA GLN A 300 -21.85 -3.86 13.03
C GLN A 300 -21.96 -2.34 12.79
N ARG A 301 -20.83 -1.70 12.50
CA ARG A 301 -20.73 -0.28 12.19
C ARG A 301 -20.11 -0.11 10.81
N GLY A 302 -20.35 1.05 10.20
CA GLY A 302 -19.72 1.41 8.94
C GLY A 302 -19.82 2.90 8.64
N PHE A 303 -19.20 3.28 7.55
CA PHE A 303 -19.22 4.65 7.02
C PHE A 303 -19.71 4.64 5.58
N ALA A 304 -20.41 5.69 5.18
CA ALA A 304 -20.95 5.81 3.84
C ALA A 304 -20.82 7.23 3.29
N ILE A 305 -20.56 7.35 1.99
CA ILE A 305 -20.61 8.61 1.26
C ILE A 305 -21.96 8.71 0.55
N GLY A 306 -22.69 9.79 0.82
CA GLY A 306 -23.91 10.17 0.13
C GLY A 306 -23.66 11.34 -0.83
N TYR A 307 -24.40 11.37 -1.94
CA TYR A 307 -24.38 12.45 -2.93
C TYR A 307 -25.80 12.91 -3.29
N ASP A 308 -26.02 14.22 -3.23
CA ASP A 308 -27.24 14.89 -3.68
C ASP A 308 -26.84 16.19 -4.41
N PRO A 309 -26.86 16.24 -5.76
CA PRO A 309 -26.50 17.45 -6.50
C PRO A 309 -27.42 18.65 -6.24
N GLY A 310 -28.63 18.42 -5.73
CA GLY A 310 -29.61 19.46 -5.41
C GLY A 310 -29.45 20.05 -4.00
N ALA A 311 -28.68 19.41 -3.12
CA ALA A 311 -28.51 19.87 -1.75
C ALA A 311 -27.55 21.06 -1.64
N PRO A 312 -27.74 21.97 -0.65
CA PRO A 312 -26.78 23.04 -0.36
C PRO A 312 -25.36 22.54 -0.09
N SER A 313 -25.24 21.33 0.47
CA SER A 313 -23.99 20.60 0.62
C SER A 313 -24.14 19.28 -0.12
N PRO A 314 -23.61 19.16 -1.34
CA PRO A 314 -23.91 18.02 -2.21
C PRO A 314 -23.36 16.69 -1.73
N TYR A 315 -22.37 16.70 -0.83
CA TYR A 315 -21.75 15.48 -0.33
C TYR A 315 -21.96 15.34 1.18
N VAL A 316 -22.03 14.11 1.66
CA VAL A 316 -22.09 13.81 3.09
C VAL A 316 -21.35 12.51 3.41
N CYS A 317 -20.60 12.50 4.51
CA CYS A 317 -20.05 11.29 5.09
C CYS A 317 -20.83 10.93 6.37
N TRP A 318 -21.54 9.80 6.34
CA TRP A 318 -22.31 9.29 7.48
C TRP A 318 -21.60 8.15 8.19
N GLN A 319 -21.94 8.00 9.47
CA GLN A 319 -21.80 6.72 10.17
C GLN A 319 -23.11 5.97 10.11
N PHE A 320 -23.03 4.64 10.15
CA PHE A 320 -24.22 3.81 10.34
C PHE A 320 -23.93 2.63 11.26
N THR A 321 -24.99 2.13 11.90
CA THR A 321 -25.05 0.77 12.47
C THR A 321 -25.96 -0.09 11.62
N ALA A 322 -25.72 -1.40 11.63
CA ALA A 322 -26.60 -2.36 10.99
C ALA A 322 -27.17 -3.34 12.01
N GLU A 323 -28.48 -3.26 12.24
CA GLU A 323 -29.20 -4.15 13.16
C GLU A 323 -30.38 -4.76 12.42
N ASN A 324 -30.60 -6.07 12.57
CA ASN A 324 -31.73 -6.80 11.97
C ASN A 324 -31.93 -6.56 10.47
N GLY A 325 -30.83 -6.45 9.71
CA GLY A 325 -30.89 -6.25 8.26
C GLY A 325 -31.19 -4.81 7.82
N LYS A 326 -31.15 -3.83 8.73
CA LYS A 326 -31.40 -2.41 8.41
C LYS A 326 -30.25 -1.52 8.87
N ARG A 327 -29.91 -0.55 8.03
CA ARG A 327 -28.92 0.48 8.32
C ARG A 327 -29.57 1.70 8.99
N ASN A 328 -28.98 2.13 10.11
CA ASN A 328 -29.37 3.36 10.80
C ASN A 328 -28.25 4.40 10.64
N PHE A 329 -28.47 5.44 9.83
CA PHE A 329 -27.48 6.47 9.52
C PHE A 329 -27.54 7.66 10.49
N TYR A 330 -26.39 8.09 11.01
CA TYR A 330 -26.26 9.17 11.97
C TYR A 330 -24.91 9.91 11.87
N TRP A 331 -24.80 11.04 12.59
CA TRP A 331 -23.61 11.91 12.68
C TRP A 331 -22.94 12.25 11.33
N GLY A 332 -23.73 12.79 10.40
CA GLY A 332 -23.26 13.18 9.06
C GLY A 332 -22.35 14.41 9.06
N THR A 333 -21.26 14.32 8.31
CA THR A 333 -20.42 15.46 7.96
C THR A 333 -20.74 15.88 6.53
N TYR A 334 -21.44 17.01 6.38
CA TYR A 334 -21.84 17.56 5.09
C TYR A 334 -20.71 18.43 4.51
N CYS A 335 -20.47 18.27 3.20
CA CYS A 335 -19.34 18.84 2.50
C CYS A 335 -19.81 19.49 1.18
N MET A 336 -19.11 20.56 0.79
CA MET A 336 -19.38 21.27 -0.47
C MET A 336 -18.80 20.54 -1.68
N ASP A 337 -17.78 19.72 -1.48
CA ASP A 337 -17.06 18.97 -2.49
C ASP A 337 -16.81 17.52 -2.05
N ALA A 338 -16.49 16.68 -3.03
CA ALA A 338 -16.26 15.26 -2.82
C ALA A 338 -14.98 15.00 -2.01
N GLY A 339 -13.99 15.90 -2.09
CA GLY A 339 -12.73 15.80 -1.35
C GLY A 339 -12.95 15.87 0.17
N GLY A 340 -13.77 16.81 0.64
CA GLY A 340 -14.11 16.94 2.06
C GLY A 340 -14.84 15.71 2.60
N ALA A 341 -15.73 15.10 1.80
CA ALA A 341 -16.43 13.87 2.19
C ALA A 341 -15.47 12.68 2.23
N ALA A 342 -14.58 12.56 1.24
CA ALA A 342 -13.52 11.56 1.19
C ALA A 342 -12.56 11.66 2.38
N ASP A 343 -12.13 12.87 2.73
CA ASP A 343 -11.26 13.11 3.89
C ASP A 343 -11.97 12.74 5.20
N SER A 344 -13.25 13.08 5.33
CA SER A 344 -14.04 12.68 6.51
C SER A 344 -14.18 11.16 6.60
N TYR A 345 -14.38 10.50 5.47
CA TYR A 345 -14.50 9.05 5.35
C TYR A 345 -13.20 8.33 5.73
N ILE A 346 -12.06 8.79 5.21
CA ILE A 346 -10.72 8.25 5.55
C ILE A 346 -10.43 8.45 7.04
N ALA A 347 -10.63 9.67 7.57
CA ALA A 347 -10.35 9.96 8.98
C ALA A 347 -11.19 9.06 9.91
N ARG A 348 -12.50 8.92 9.63
CA ARG A 348 -13.39 8.03 10.41
C ARG A 348 -12.97 6.56 10.32
N THR A 349 -12.54 6.10 9.14
CA THR A 349 -12.02 4.74 8.94
C THR A 349 -10.78 4.50 9.80
N ILE A 350 -9.79 5.40 9.75
CA ILE A 350 -8.56 5.31 10.56
C ILE A 350 -8.91 5.28 12.06
N VAL A 351 -9.73 6.23 12.52
CA VAL A 351 -10.10 6.36 13.94
C VAL A 351 -10.84 5.13 14.46
N HIS A 352 -11.75 4.55 13.65
CA HIS A 352 -12.55 3.40 14.06
C HIS A 352 -11.75 2.10 14.11
N MET A 353 -10.77 1.96 13.21
CA MET A 353 -9.90 0.78 13.18
C MET A 353 -8.71 0.89 14.15
N ASP A 354 -8.42 2.06 14.70
CA ASP A 354 -7.36 2.23 15.69
C ASP A 354 -7.86 1.90 17.10
N GLY A 355 -7.27 0.87 17.71
CA GLY A 355 -7.53 0.47 19.11
C GLY A 355 -8.33 -0.82 19.32
N GLY A 356 -8.56 -1.65 18.30
CA GLY A 356 -9.20 -2.97 18.48
C GLY A 356 -9.01 -3.94 17.32
N ASP A 357 -9.39 -5.20 17.54
CA ASP A 357 -9.48 -6.26 16.51
C ASP A 357 -10.67 -6.04 15.57
N VAL A 358 -10.85 -4.83 15.05
CA VAL A 358 -11.94 -4.49 14.12
C VAL A 358 -11.47 -4.73 12.69
N ARG A 359 -12.25 -5.47 11.91
CA ARG A 359 -11.90 -5.82 10.52
C ARG A 359 -12.98 -5.37 9.55
N GLU A 360 -12.55 -4.93 8.38
CA GLU A 360 -13.49 -4.75 7.26
C GLU A 360 -14.13 -6.10 6.93
N ILE A 361 -15.45 -6.07 6.70
CA ILE A 361 -16.22 -7.20 6.20
C ILE A 361 -16.93 -6.80 4.91
N PRO A 362 -17.28 -7.76 4.03
CA PRO A 362 -18.19 -7.49 2.93
C PRO A 362 -19.52 -6.92 3.44
N ASN A 363 -20.19 -6.10 2.62
CA ASN A 363 -21.54 -5.64 2.93
C ASN A 363 -22.46 -6.87 3.17
N PRO A 364 -22.93 -7.12 4.40
CA PRO A 364 -23.74 -8.30 4.72
C PRO A 364 -25.15 -8.22 4.12
N LEU A 365 -25.57 -7.05 3.63
CA LEU A 365 -26.88 -6.80 3.04
C LEU A 365 -26.87 -6.80 1.51
N ALA A 366 -25.71 -6.99 0.87
CA ALA A 366 -25.55 -6.85 -0.58
C ALA A 366 -26.60 -7.66 -1.39
N ALA A 367 -26.89 -8.91 -1.00
CA ALA A 367 -27.87 -9.75 -1.68
C ALA A 367 -29.33 -9.27 -1.51
N ALA A 368 -29.67 -8.70 -0.35
CA ALA A 368 -31.00 -8.14 -0.08
C ALA A 368 -31.20 -6.80 -0.80
N GLU A 369 -30.17 -5.95 -0.79
CA GLU A 369 -30.18 -4.63 -1.45
C GLU A 369 -30.27 -4.77 -2.97
N MET A 370 -29.57 -5.75 -3.57
CA MET A 370 -29.71 -6.10 -5.00
C MET A 370 -31.14 -6.54 -5.37
N SER A 371 -31.87 -7.19 -4.46
CA SER A 371 -33.23 -7.67 -4.72
C SER A 371 -34.28 -6.54 -4.63
N GLU A 372 -34.06 -5.54 -3.77
CA GLU A 372 -34.91 -4.34 -3.70
C GLU A 372 -34.72 -3.44 -4.92
N GLU A 373 -33.49 -3.32 -5.43
CA GLU A 373 -33.16 -2.54 -6.63
C GLU A 373 -33.79 -3.14 -7.90
N GLN A 374 -33.80 -4.47 -8.03
CA GLN A 374 -34.52 -5.16 -9.12
C GLN A 374 -36.04 -4.93 -9.06
N ASN A 375 -36.59 -4.72 -7.87
CA ASN A 375 -38.02 -4.50 -7.66
C ASN A 375 -38.42 -3.04 -7.96
N TYR A 376 -37.54 -2.07 -7.70
CA TYR A 376 -37.73 -0.66 -8.06
C TYR A 376 -37.58 -0.42 -9.56
N ASN A 377 -36.61 -1.08 -10.21
CA ASN A 377 -36.37 -0.97 -11.65
C ASN A 377 -37.46 -1.63 -12.53
N GLN A 378 -38.40 -2.38 -11.94
CA GLN A 378 -39.60 -2.87 -12.63
C GLN A 378 -40.78 -1.89 -12.59
N ILE A 379 -40.68 -0.80 -11.81
CA ILE A 379 -41.77 0.17 -11.60
C ILE A 379 -41.55 1.43 -12.45
N ASP A 380 -40.30 1.81 -12.74
CA ASP A 380 -39.96 2.95 -13.60
C ASP A 380 -39.11 2.48 -14.80
N ASP A 381 -39.74 2.25 -15.96
CA ASP A 381 -39.11 1.97 -17.26
C ASP A 381 -38.39 3.22 -17.86
N ALA A 382 -37.57 3.92 -17.08
CA ALA A 382 -36.90 5.14 -17.54
C ALA A 382 -35.51 5.38 -16.95
N ILE A 383 -34.52 5.16 -17.82
CA ILE A 383 -33.22 5.85 -17.92
C ILE A 383 -32.13 5.39 -16.91
N ASN A 384 -31.30 4.46 -17.38
CA ASN A 384 -29.90 4.34 -16.96
C ASN A 384 -29.14 5.62 -17.35
N ASN A 385 -29.24 6.66 -16.54
CA ASN A 385 -28.23 7.71 -16.50
C ASN A 385 -27.11 7.16 -15.64
N GLU A 386 -25.97 6.79 -16.25
CA GLU A 386 -24.75 6.49 -15.52
C GLU A 386 -24.42 7.69 -14.62
N LYS A 387 -24.66 7.53 -13.32
CA LYS A 387 -24.34 8.55 -12.31
C LYS A 387 -22.81 8.74 -12.33
N PRO A 388 -22.30 9.99 -12.37
CA PRO A 388 -20.86 10.22 -12.40
C PRO A 388 -20.19 9.57 -11.19
N SER A 389 -19.07 8.87 -11.42
CA SER A 389 -18.38 8.16 -10.36
C SER A 389 -17.88 9.15 -9.31
N VAL A 390 -18.19 8.92 -8.03
CA VAL A 390 -17.65 9.74 -6.93
C VAL A 390 -16.12 9.78 -6.96
N MET A 391 -15.47 8.75 -7.52
CA MET A 391 -14.01 8.75 -7.70
C MET A 391 -13.55 9.75 -8.77
N GLU A 392 -14.29 9.88 -9.88
CA GLU A 392 -14.02 10.89 -10.91
C GLU A 392 -14.26 12.30 -10.37
N GLN A 393 -15.32 12.49 -9.58
CA GLN A 393 -15.61 13.77 -8.93
C GLN A 393 -14.60 14.13 -7.83
N ILE A 394 -14.09 13.15 -7.06
CA ILE A 394 -12.99 13.34 -6.12
C ILE A 394 -11.73 13.78 -6.85
N ARG A 395 -11.42 13.16 -8.00
CA ARG A 395 -10.29 13.57 -8.84
C ARG A 395 -10.44 15.02 -9.31
N GLU A 396 -11.57 15.36 -9.91
CA GLU A 396 -11.86 16.71 -10.40
C GLU A 396 -11.82 17.76 -9.29
N ALA A 397 -12.38 17.45 -8.11
CA ALA A 397 -12.34 18.34 -6.95
C ALA A 397 -10.92 18.57 -6.42
N ARG A 398 -10.04 17.57 -6.52
CA ARG A 398 -8.63 17.67 -6.09
C ARG A 398 -7.74 18.37 -7.11
N GLU A 399 -8.08 18.28 -8.39
CA GLU A 399 -7.39 18.97 -9.49
C GLU A 399 -7.87 20.42 -9.67
N ALA A 400 -9.00 20.81 -9.05
CA ALA A 400 -9.50 22.17 -9.11
C ALA A 400 -8.54 23.16 -8.40
N PRO A 401 -8.16 24.27 -9.06
CA PRO A 401 -7.26 25.26 -8.46
C PRO A 401 -7.86 25.82 -7.17
N SER A 402 -7.09 25.77 -6.08
CA SER A 402 -7.52 26.33 -4.80
C SER A 402 -7.88 27.82 -4.98
N ALA A 403 -9.09 28.18 -4.56
CA ALA A 403 -9.53 29.58 -4.62
C ALA A 403 -8.50 30.47 -3.89
N PRO A 404 -8.13 31.63 -4.45
CA PRO A 404 -7.10 32.47 -3.87
C PRO A 404 -7.47 32.85 -2.43
N ARG A 405 -6.52 32.63 -1.49
CA ARG A 405 -6.63 33.11 -0.12
C ARG A 405 -6.98 34.60 -0.16
N LYS A 406 -8.14 34.98 0.37
CA LYS A 406 -8.44 36.39 0.65
C LYS A 406 -7.36 36.90 1.59
N GLU A 407 -6.46 37.74 1.07
CA GLU A 407 -5.51 38.48 1.88
C GLU A 407 -6.27 39.21 2.98
N LYS A 408 -5.82 39.05 4.22
CA LYS A 408 -6.33 39.85 5.34
C LYS A 408 -6.06 41.31 4.99
N GLN A 409 -7.12 42.06 4.69
CA GLN A 409 -7.06 43.52 4.68
C GLN A 409 -6.55 43.98 6.03
N ASP A 410 -5.34 44.53 6.01
CA ASP A 410 -4.68 45.14 7.13
C ASP A 410 -5.54 46.31 7.62
N ARG A 411 -6.07 46.19 8.84
CA ARG A 411 -6.76 47.30 9.51
C ARG A 411 -5.68 48.29 9.93
N GLY A 412 -5.38 49.21 9.03
CA GLY A 412 -4.57 50.40 9.31
C GLY A 412 -5.06 51.10 10.56
N LYS A 413 -4.21 51.15 11.58
CA LYS A 413 -4.37 51.98 12.76
C LYS A 413 -4.30 53.45 12.32
N GLY A 414 -5.44 54.13 12.31
CA GLY A 414 -5.47 55.59 12.33
C GLY A 414 -5.00 56.09 13.69
N GLY A 415 -3.81 56.68 13.75
CA GLY A 415 -3.42 57.60 14.82
C GLY A 415 -3.76 59.04 14.40
N PRO A 416 -4.27 59.89 15.30
CA PRO A 416 -4.62 61.26 14.93
C PRO A 416 -3.37 62.14 14.85
N GLU A 417 -3.37 63.04 13.86
CA GLU A 417 -2.40 64.12 13.68
C GLU A 417 -2.38 65.06 14.89
N LEU A 418 -1.17 65.44 15.31
CA LEU A 418 -0.70 66.82 15.55
C LEU A 418 0.83 66.87 15.58
#